data_AF-A0A8K0G2W7-F1
#
_entry.id   AF-A0A8K0G2W7-F1
#
_cell.length_a   1.000
_cell.length_b   1.000
_cell.length_c   1.000
_cell.angle_alpha   90.00
_cell.angle_beta   90.00
_cell.angle_gamma   90.00
#
_symmetry.space_group_name_H-M   'P 1'
#
loop_
_entity.id
_entity.type
_entity.pdbx_description
1 polymer ?
#
loop_
_entity_poly.entity_id
_entity_poly.type
_entity_poly.pdbx_seq_one_letter_code
_entity_poly.pdbx_strand_id
1 'polypeptide(L)'
;MSNGVTKSKNNCCVPQCKSTYKIPNISFHKFHKLQQNINEKLKIGKDISAYMKVCSLHFKNDDFFFGGAHINKINRLKKTAVPSQNLPVCSHDCILSPTQMQWHLDREQRLQNRAKNKSVQKAVEHVEELPDLTAGGKCYDRYDTIKAARNLLNFKESSVVISKTPVEIKKTYENKGVQVNTILKISWAVIISTEF
;
A
#
# COMPACT_ATOMS: atom_id res chain seq x y z
N MET A 1 -5.86 -26.08 -48.17
CA MET A 1 -4.87 -26.89 -47.44
C MET A 1 -4.27 -26.03 -46.34
N SER A 2 -4.73 -26.19 -45.09
CA SER A 2 -4.16 -25.46 -43.94
C SER A 2 -2.81 -26.08 -43.60
N ASN A 3 -1.73 -25.39 -43.99
CA ASN A 3 -0.37 -25.77 -43.64
C ASN A 3 -0.28 -25.89 -42.10
N GLY A 4 -0.21 -27.12 -41.61
CA GLY A 4 -0.07 -27.43 -40.20
C GLY A 4 1.30 -27.01 -39.70
N VAL A 5 1.45 -25.73 -39.35
CA VAL A 5 2.66 -25.21 -38.71
C VAL A 5 2.81 -25.92 -37.36
N THR A 6 3.77 -26.83 -37.27
CA THR A 6 4.08 -27.54 -36.03
C THR A 6 4.59 -26.51 -35.01
N LYS A 7 3.77 -26.24 -33.99
CA LYS A 7 4.15 -25.33 -32.91
C LYS A 7 5.32 -25.94 -32.14
N SER A 8 6.40 -25.17 -31.97
CA SER A 8 7.51 -25.54 -31.10
C SER A 8 7.02 -25.83 -29.68
N LYS A 9 7.47 -26.94 -29.08
CA LYS A 9 7.07 -27.40 -27.74
C LYS A 9 7.73 -26.56 -26.62
N ASN A 10 7.45 -25.27 -26.58
CA ASN A 10 8.01 -24.36 -25.58
C ASN A 10 7.27 -24.46 -24.24
N ASN A 11 8.00 -24.28 -23.14
CA ASN A 11 7.46 -24.13 -21.79
C ASN A 11 8.02 -22.85 -21.16
N CYS A 12 7.31 -22.32 -20.16
CA CYS A 12 7.79 -21.18 -19.40
C CYS A 12 8.94 -21.60 -18.47
N CYS A 13 10.00 -20.80 -18.40
CA CYS A 13 11.13 -21.04 -17.51
C CYS A 13 10.91 -20.53 -16.07
N VAL A 14 9.83 -19.80 -15.82
CA VAL A 14 9.56 -19.19 -14.51
C VAL A 14 9.16 -20.27 -13.50
N PRO A 15 9.82 -20.36 -12.32
CA PRO A 15 9.42 -21.28 -11.26
C PRO A 15 7.93 -21.13 -10.93
N GLN A 16 7.27 -22.24 -10.59
CA GLN A 16 5.83 -22.30 -10.28
C GLN A 16 4.89 -22.01 -11.48
N CYS A 17 5.39 -21.50 -12.60
CA CYS A 17 4.59 -21.29 -13.80
C CYS A 17 4.38 -22.60 -14.57
N LYS A 18 3.11 -22.94 -14.84
CA LYS A 18 2.72 -24.16 -15.58
C LYS A 18 2.39 -23.88 -17.05
N SER A 19 2.73 -22.70 -17.56
CA SER A 19 2.41 -22.34 -18.95
C SER A 19 3.23 -23.15 -19.94
N THR A 20 2.54 -23.82 -20.86
CA THR A 20 3.12 -24.65 -21.92
C THR A 20 2.53 -24.29 -23.28
N TYR A 21 3.19 -24.73 -24.36
CA TYR A 21 2.75 -24.53 -25.75
C TYR A 21 1.32 -25.01 -26.06
N LYS A 22 0.76 -25.86 -25.20
CA LYS A 22 -0.61 -26.37 -25.32
C LYS A 22 -1.67 -25.33 -24.96
N ILE A 23 -1.32 -24.35 -24.14
CA ILE A 23 -2.27 -23.33 -23.69
C ILE A 23 -2.50 -22.33 -24.84
N PRO A 24 -3.76 -22.09 -25.25
CA PRO A 24 -4.07 -21.14 -26.32
C PRO A 24 -3.75 -19.70 -25.88
N ASN A 25 -3.52 -18.82 -26.86
CA ASN A 25 -3.33 -17.37 -26.67
C ASN A 25 -2.14 -16.94 -25.78
N ILE A 26 -1.22 -17.86 -25.47
CA ILE A 26 0.04 -17.54 -24.79
C ILE A 26 1.17 -17.51 -25.81
N SER A 27 1.96 -16.44 -25.76
CA SER A 27 3.20 -16.34 -26.53
C SER A 27 4.41 -16.53 -25.62
N PHE A 28 5.49 -17.07 -26.19
CA PHE A 28 6.72 -17.39 -25.48
C PHE A 28 7.86 -16.53 -26.01
N HIS A 29 8.48 -15.74 -25.14
CA HIS A 29 9.48 -14.75 -25.50
C HIS A 29 10.85 -15.16 -24.98
N LYS A 30 11.87 -14.96 -25.80
CA LYS A 30 13.27 -15.11 -25.38
C LYS A 30 13.70 -13.86 -24.62
N PHE A 31 14.66 -14.03 -23.72
CA PHE A 31 15.29 -12.91 -23.03
C PHE A 31 16.25 -12.17 -23.97
N HIS A 32 16.22 -10.85 -23.88
CA HIS A 32 17.20 -9.99 -24.55
C HIS A 32 18.41 -9.81 -23.62
N LYS A 33 19.63 -9.84 -24.19
CA LYS A 33 20.87 -9.67 -23.42
C LYS A 33 20.94 -8.35 -22.62
N LEU A 34 20.18 -7.33 -23.04
CA LEU A 34 20.14 -6.02 -22.40
C LEU A 34 19.28 -5.99 -21.12
N GLN A 35 18.48 -7.02 -20.88
CA GLN A 35 17.62 -7.11 -19.70
C GLN A 35 18.47 -7.60 -18.53
N GLN A 36 19.01 -6.68 -17.74
CA GLN A 36 19.75 -7.02 -16.52
C GLN A 36 18.79 -7.54 -15.43
N ASN A 37 19.32 -8.35 -14.52
CA ASN A 37 18.66 -8.81 -13.29
C ASN A 37 17.36 -9.62 -13.51
N ILE A 38 17.21 -10.27 -14.66
CA ILE A 38 16.06 -11.16 -14.90
C ILE A 38 16.10 -12.37 -13.96
N ASN A 39 17.28 -12.96 -13.72
CA ASN A 39 17.44 -14.11 -12.81
C ASN A 39 16.86 -13.80 -11.42
N GLU A 40 17.21 -12.63 -10.88
CA GLU A 40 16.75 -12.17 -9.56
C GLU A 40 15.23 -11.95 -9.56
N LYS A 41 14.69 -11.24 -10.56
CA LYS A 41 13.25 -10.95 -10.62
C LYS A 41 12.39 -12.20 -10.77
N LEU A 42 12.84 -13.15 -11.58
CA LEU A 42 12.14 -14.41 -11.80
C LEU A 42 12.53 -15.48 -10.77
N LYS A 43 13.39 -15.15 -9.79
CA LYS A 43 13.90 -16.08 -8.77
C LYS A 43 14.42 -17.40 -9.37
N ILE A 44 15.08 -17.30 -10.52
CA ILE A 44 15.72 -18.45 -11.18
C ILE A 44 17.10 -18.61 -10.58
N GLY A 45 17.33 -19.68 -9.82
CA GLY A 45 18.62 -19.98 -9.20
C GLY A 45 19.71 -20.50 -10.17
N LYS A 46 19.51 -20.32 -11.48
CA LYS A 46 20.43 -20.76 -12.54
C LYS A 46 20.57 -19.64 -13.56
N ASP A 47 21.67 -19.62 -14.28
CA ASP A 47 21.85 -18.68 -15.37
C ASP A 47 20.85 -18.94 -16.49
N ILE A 48 20.23 -17.86 -16.96
CA ILE A 48 19.31 -17.91 -18.10
C ILE A 48 20.07 -18.31 -19.37
N SER A 49 19.72 -19.47 -19.90
CA SER A 49 20.21 -19.93 -21.20
C SER A 49 19.47 -19.23 -22.35
N ALA A 50 20.13 -19.07 -23.50
CA ALA A 50 19.57 -18.46 -24.71
C ALA A 50 18.31 -19.16 -25.26
N TYR A 51 18.07 -20.41 -24.84
CA TYR A 51 16.91 -21.21 -25.23
C TYR A 51 15.71 -21.05 -24.29
N MET A 52 15.93 -20.50 -23.08
CA MET A 52 14.85 -20.31 -22.12
C MET A 52 13.86 -19.26 -22.62
N LYS A 53 12.59 -19.50 -22.34
CA LYS A 53 11.51 -18.61 -22.73
C LYS A 53 10.58 -18.36 -21.56
N VAL A 54 10.08 -17.14 -21.48
CA VAL A 54 9.08 -16.70 -20.52
C VAL A 54 7.76 -16.47 -21.26
N CYS A 55 6.63 -16.84 -20.65
CA CYS A 55 5.33 -16.65 -21.25
C CYS A 55 4.85 -15.19 -21.12
N SER A 56 3.94 -14.79 -22.01
CA SER A 56 3.39 -13.42 -22.05
C SER A 56 2.69 -12.98 -20.76
N LEU A 57 2.25 -13.92 -19.92
CA LEU A 57 1.57 -13.63 -18.65
C LEU A 57 2.45 -12.93 -17.61
N HIS A 58 3.77 -12.91 -17.79
CA HIS A 58 4.69 -12.26 -16.86
C HIS A 58 4.95 -10.79 -17.19
N PHE A 59 4.38 -10.28 -18.28
CA PHE A 59 4.58 -8.92 -18.77
C PHE A 59 3.26 -8.16 -18.75
N LYS A 60 3.36 -6.83 -18.68
CA LYS A 60 2.20 -5.96 -18.90
C LYS A 60 1.88 -5.90 -20.38
N ASN A 61 0.64 -5.59 -20.69
CA ASN A 61 0.21 -5.32 -22.06
C ASN A 61 1.06 -4.21 -22.71
N ASP A 62 1.41 -3.16 -21.96
CA ASP A 62 2.24 -2.05 -22.43
C ASP A 62 3.71 -2.42 -22.72
N ASP A 63 4.19 -3.57 -22.23
CA ASP A 63 5.53 -4.07 -22.51
C ASP A 63 5.65 -4.63 -23.94
N PHE A 64 4.52 -4.85 -24.61
CA PHE A 64 4.47 -5.31 -25.99
C PHE A 64 4.40 -4.12 -26.95
N PHE A 65 4.92 -4.34 -28.16
CA PHE A 65 4.65 -3.44 -29.27
C PHE A 65 3.21 -3.65 -29.74
N PHE A 66 2.31 -2.73 -29.38
CA PHE A 66 1.02 -2.61 -30.06
C PHE A 66 1.28 -2.04 -31.45
N GLY A 67 1.07 -2.86 -32.48
CA GLY A 67 1.20 -2.42 -33.86
C GLY A 67 0.06 -1.46 -34.20
N GLY A 68 0.35 -0.17 -34.34
CA GLY A 68 -0.49 0.69 -35.16
C GLY A 68 -0.47 0.21 -36.62
N ALA A 69 -1.60 0.31 -37.33
CA ALA A 69 -1.90 -0.01 -38.74
C ALA A 69 -1.47 -1.39 -39.31
N HIS A 70 -0.34 -1.95 -38.88
CA HIS A 70 0.13 -3.29 -39.20
C HIS A 70 -0.05 -4.19 -37.98
N ILE A 71 -1.16 -4.93 -37.99
CA ILE A 71 -1.49 -5.99 -37.04
C ILE A 71 -0.49 -7.12 -37.23
N ASN A 72 0.70 -6.97 -36.64
CA ASN A 72 1.63 -8.09 -36.56
C ASN A 72 0.93 -9.18 -35.73
N LYS A 73 0.66 -10.34 -36.36
CA LYS A 73 0.05 -11.53 -35.73
C LYS A 73 0.84 -12.07 -34.52
N ILE A 74 2.01 -11.50 -34.22
CA ILE A 74 2.94 -11.95 -33.20
C ILE A 74 3.26 -10.77 -32.29
N ASN A 75 2.80 -10.86 -31.03
CA ASN A 75 3.15 -9.90 -29.99
C ASN A 75 4.66 -9.93 -29.75
N ARG A 76 5.36 -8.85 -30.12
CA ARG A 76 6.80 -8.70 -29.86
C ARG A 76 6.98 -7.91 -28.57
N LEU A 77 7.89 -8.39 -27.73
CA LEU A 77 8.23 -7.74 -26.47
C LEU A 77 9.22 -6.60 -26.73
N LYS A 78 9.05 -5.44 -26.06
CA LYS A 78 10.03 -4.34 -26.08
C LYS A 78 11.37 -4.83 -25.53
N LYS A 79 12.49 -4.25 -26.02
CA LYS A 79 13.83 -4.59 -25.54
C LYS A 79 14.02 -4.26 -24.05
N THR A 80 13.33 -3.23 -23.58
CA THR A 80 13.34 -2.72 -22.21
C THR A 80 12.29 -3.39 -21.30
N ALA A 81 11.43 -4.24 -21.84
CA ALA A 81 10.41 -4.91 -21.06
C ALA A 81 11.07 -5.83 -20.03
N VAL A 82 10.58 -5.81 -18.80
CA VAL A 82 11.07 -6.67 -17.73
C VAL A 82 9.86 -7.34 -17.09
N PRO A 83 9.91 -8.65 -16.79
CA PRO A 83 8.78 -9.33 -16.17
C PRO A 83 8.42 -8.66 -14.84
N SER A 84 7.14 -8.38 -14.69
CA SER A 84 6.59 -7.69 -13.51
C SER A 84 5.27 -8.29 -13.02
N GLN A 85 4.70 -9.25 -13.74
CA GLN A 85 3.43 -9.90 -13.41
C GLN A 85 3.67 -11.37 -13.06
N ASN A 86 2.80 -11.92 -12.20
CA ASN A 86 2.79 -13.33 -11.82
C ASN A 86 4.19 -13.87 -11.43
N LEU A 87 4.94 -13.08 -10.65
CA LEU A 87 6.28 -13.44 -10.24
C LEU A 87 6.24 -14.57 -9.19
N PRO A 88 7.27 -15.43 -9.14
CA PRO A 88 7.31 -16.50 -8.16
C PRO A 88 7.31 -15.96 -6.73
N VAL A 89 6.53 -16.62 -5.88
CA VAL A 89 6.48 -16.33 -4.45
C VAL A 89 7.45 -17.27 -3.75
N CYS A 90 8.39 -16.74 -2.98
CA CYS A 90 9.25 -17.60 -2.16
C CYS A 90 8.40 -18.16 -1.01
N SER A 91 8.62 -19.40 -0.58
CA SER A 91 7.94 -19.96 0.58
C SER A 91 8.18 -19.16 1.86
N HIS A 92 9.30 -18.43 1.92
CA HIS A 92 9.63 -17.52 3.01
C HIS A 92 9.09 -16.10 2.81
N ASP A 93 8.63 -15.76 1.60
CA ASP A 93 7.80 -14.58 1.40
C ASP A 93 6.42 -14.95 1.95
N CYS A 94 6.21 -14.75 3.25
CA CYS A 94 4.94 -15.00 3.91
C CYS A 94 3.87 -14.08 3.31
N ILE A 95 3.28 -14.46 2.19
CA ILE A 95 2.02 -13.88 1.74
C ILE A 95 0.99 -14.39 2.74
N LEU A 96 0.70 -13.55 3.71
CA LEU A 96 -0.32 -13.82 4.71
C LEU A 96 -1.64 -14.09 3.97
N SER A 97 -2.28 -15.21 4.30
CA SER A 97 -3.65 -15.47 3.86
C SER A 97 -4.57 -14.33 4.34
N PRO A 98 -5.75 -14.12 3.71
CA PRO A 98 -6.68 -13.08 4.16
C PRO A 98 -6.99 -13.15 5.67
N THR A 99 -7.14 -14.37 6.19
CA THR A 99 -7.35 -14.61 7.64
C THR A 99 -6.14 -14.23 8.47
N GLN A 100 -4.92 -14.57 8.01
CA GLN A 100 -3.69 -14.18 8.69
C GLN A 100 -3.49 -12.66 8.67
N MET A 101 -3.83 -12.00 7.56
CA MET A 101 -3.81 -10.54 7.44
C MET A 101 -4.76 -9.90 8.46
N GLN A 102 -5.99 -10.41 8.58
CA GLN A 102 -6.95 -9.93 9.59
C GLN A 102 -6.40 -10.09 11.00
N TRP A 103 -5.78 -11.23 11.33
CA TRP A 103 -5.16 -11.45 12.64
C TRP A 103 -4.04 -10.45 12.95
N HIS A 104 -3.22 -10.11 11.94
CA HIS A 104 -2.18 -9.10 12.07
C HIS A 104 -2.77 -7.71 12.36
N LEU A 105 -3.82 -7.32 11.63
CA LEU A 105 -4.52 -6.04 11.84
C LEU A 105 -5.17 -5.98 13.23
N ASP A 106 -5.86 -7.04 13.65
CA ASP A 106 -6.47 -7.13 14.99
C ASP A 106 -5.41 -7.06 16.10
N ARG A 107 -4.24 -7.67 15.88
CA ARG A 107 -3.12 -7.60 16.83
C ARG A 107 -2.58 -6.18 16.91
N GLU A 108 -2.40 -5.50 15.79
CA GLU A 108 -1.95 -4.11 15.74
C GLU A 108 -2.96 -3.17 16.43
N GLN A 109 -4.25 -3.34 16.16
CA GLN A 109 -5.31 -2.57 16.82
C GLN A 109 -5.32 -2.78 18.34
N ARG A 110 -5.11 -4.02 18.81
CA ARG A 110 -4.98 -4.30 20.25
C ARG A 110 -3.78 -3.59 20.88
N LEU A 111 -2.64 -3.52 20.18
CA LEU A 111 -1.46 -2.79 20.66
C LEU A 111 -1.73 -1.28 20.74
N GLN A 112 -2.38 -0.71 19.73
CA GLN A 112 -2.79 0.70 19.74
C GLN A 112 -3.76 1.00 20.89
N ASN A 113 -4.75 0.13 21.13
CA ASN A 113 -5.68 0.28 22.24
C ASN A 113 -4.99 0.20 23.60
N ARG A 114 -4.01 -0.71 23.76
CA ARG A 114 -3.19 -0.77 24.99
C ARG A 114 -2.38 0.51 25.19
N ALA A 115 -1.78 1.05 24.12
CA ALA A 115 -1.02 2.30 24.19
C ALA A 115 -1.93 3.48 24.60
N LYS A 116 -3.12 3.59 23.99
CA LYS A 116 -4.13 4.60 24.34
C LYS A 116 -4.59 4.47 25.80
N ASN A 117 -4.93 3.27 26.24
CA ASN A 117 -5.38 3.04 27.61
C ASN A 117 -4.28 3.35 28.63
N LYS A 118 -3.01 3.03 28.33
CA LYS A 118 -1.87 3.38 29.17
C LYS A 118 -1.66 4.89 29.28
N SER A 119 -1.86 5.64 28.19
CA SER A 119 -1.84 7.11 28.25
C SER A 119 -2.98 7.69 29.07
N VAL A 120 -4.18 7.10 29.00
CA VAL A 120 -5.33 7.53 29.82
C VAL A 120 -5.08 7.26 31.31
N GLN A 121 -4.60 6.07 31.68
CA GLN A 121 -4.28 5.76 33.07
C GLN A 121 -3.21 6.69 33.64
N LYS A 122 -2.15 6.97 32.89
CA LYS A 122 -1.10 7.94 33.31
C LYS A 122 -1.66 9.36 33.49
N ALA A 123 -2.63 9.77 32.68
CA ALA A 123 -3.29 11.06 32.85
C ALA A 123 -4.20 11.09 34.10
N VAL A 124 -4.85 9.97 34.44
CA VAL A 124 -5.71 9.86 35.63
C VAL A 124 -4.89 9.87 36.92
N GLU A 125 -3.78 9.15 37.00
CA GLU A 125 -2.86 9.22 38.16
C GLU A 125 -2.35 10.64 38.41
N HIS A 126 -2.14 11.43 37.36
CA HIS A 126 -1.68 12.82 37.50
C HIS A 126 -2.76 13.79 37.99
N VAL A 127 -4.04 13.38 38.02
CA VAL A 127 -5.17 14.18 38.51
C VAL A 127 -5.51 13.86 39.98
N GLU A 128 -5.06 12.72 40.52
CA GLU A 128 -5.29 12.35 41.94
C GLU A 128 -4.38 13.10 42.95
N GLU A 129 -3.42 13.91 42.50
CA GLU A 129 -2.63 14.82 43.37
C GLU A 129 -3.25 16.21 43.52
N LEU A 130 -4.57 16.31 43.70
CA LEU A 130 -5.23 17.56 44.10
C LEU A 130 -5.45 17.56 45.62
N PRO A 131 -5.02 18.63 46.34
CA PRO A 131 -5.21 18.71 47.78
C PRO A 131 -6.70 18.68 48.13
N ASP A 132 -7.00 17.94 49.19
CA ASP A 132 -8.32 17.61 49.71
C ASP A 132 -9.06 18.89 50.15
N LEU A 133 -9.83 19.49 49.23
CA LEU A 133 -10.79 20.54 49.58
C LEU A 133 -12.10 19.89 50.00
N THR A 134 -12.09 19.27 51.18
CA THR A 134 -13.30 18.86 51.90
C THR A 134 -13.99 20.10 52.48
N ALA A 135 -14.96 20.64 51.76
CA ALA A 135 -15.95 21.57 52.33
C ALA A 135 -17.25 21.59 51.52
N GLY A 136 -18.08 20.55 51.66
CA GLY A 136 -19.44 20.54 51.10
C GLY A 136 -19.94 19.15 50.77
N GLY A 137 -20.33 18.38 51.79
CA GLY A 137 -20.66 16.97 51.69
C GLY A 137 -21.72 16.64 50.65
N LYS A 138 -21.31 15.92 49.61
CA LYS A 138 -22.11 14.91 48.90
C LYS A 138 -21.15 13.76 48.55
N CYS A 139 -21.39 12.56 49.08
CA CYS A 139 -20.64 11.39 48.64
C CYS A 139 -21.15 11.01 47.24
N TYR A 140 -20.25 10.99 46.27
CA TYR A 140 -20.54 10.43 44.95
C TYR A 140 -19.86 9.07 44.92
N ASP A 141 -20.62 8.04 44.56
CA ASP A 141 -20.10 6.69 44.50
C ASP A 141 -18.97 6.62 43.46
N ARG A 142 -17.93 5.82 43.68
CA ARG A 142 -16.72 5.78 42.83
C ARG A 142 -17.05 5.53 41.35
N TYR A 143 -18.18 4.88 41.09
CA TYR A 143 -18.69 4.62 39.75
C TYR A 143 -19.13 5.91 39.02
N ASP A 144 -19.71 6.87 39.74
CA ASP A 144 -20.22 8.12 39.18
C ASP A 144 -19.09 9.09 38.80
N THR A 145 -18.00 9.11 39.58
CA THR A 145 -16.79 9.87 39.26
C THR A 145 -16.11 9.33 37.99
N ILE A 146 -16.02 8.01 37.84
CA ILE A 146 -15.46 7.37 36.64
C ILE A 146 -16.36 7.59 35.41
N LYS A 147 -17.68 7.59 35.59
CA LYS A 147 -18.65 7.85 34.52
C LYS A 147 -18.62 9.32 34.07
N ALA A 148 -18.50 10.26 35.01
CA ALA A 148 -18.33 11.69 34.72
C ALA A 148 -17.01 11.98 34.00
N ALA A 149 -15.90 11.36 34.42
CA ALA A 149 -14.60 11.51 33.78
C ALA A 149 -14.59 10.96 32.32
N ARG A 150 -15.25 9.81 32.08
CA ARG A 150 -15.45 9.29 30.70
C ARG A 150 -16.28 10.23 29.83
N ASN A 151 -17.35 10.81 30.38
CA ASN A 151 -18.20 11.74 29.65
C ASN A 151 -17.47 13.04 29.29
N LEU A 152 -16.59 13.54 30.16
CA LEU A 152 -15.75 14.72 29.89
C LEU A 152 -14.68 14.45 28.81
N LEU A 153 -14.09 13.25 28.78
CA LEU A 153 -13.16 12.86 27.73
C LEU A 153 -13.86 12.65 26.37
N ASN A 154 -15.08 12.11 26.37
CA ASN A 154 -15.90 11.99 25.16
C ASN A 154 -16.41 13.35 24.64
N PHE A 155 -16.39 14.41 25.45
CA PHE A 155 -16.79 15.76 25.03
C PHE A 155 -15.73 16.49 24.19
N LYS A 156 -14.51 15.92 24.08
CA LYS A 156 -13.43 16.47 23.22
C LYS A 156 -13.35 15.84 21.82
N GLU A 157 -14.26 14.94 21.46
CA GLU A 157 -14.42 14.51 20.08
C GLU A 157 -15.32 15.48 19.31
N SER A 158 -14.91 16.74 19.23
CA SER A 158 -15.41 17.65 18.20
C SER A 158 -15.04 17.05 16.85
N SER A 159 -16.04 16.78 16.04
CA SER A 159 -15.95 16.09 14.75
C SER A 159 -14.80 16.60 13.88
N VAL A 160 -13.77 15.77 13.70
CA VAL A 160 -12.76 15.97 12.66
C VAL A 160 -13.40 15.59 11.32
N VAL A 161 -13.84 16.59 10.57
CA VAL A 161 -14.27 16.38 9.18
C VAL A 161 -13.01 16.34 8.31
N ILE A 162 -12.64 15.13 7.88
CA ILE A 162 -11.56 14.93 6.90
C ILE A 162 -12.15 15.17 5.50
N SER A 163 -11.98 16.37 4.95
CA SER A 163 -12.30 16.62 3.54
C SER A 163 -11.16 16.13 2.64
N LYS A 164 -11.51 15.40 1.57
CA LYS A 164 -10.55 14.83 0.59
C LYS A 164 -10.25 15.77 -0.59
N THR A 165 -10.53 17.05 -0.48
CA THR A 165 -10.28 18.03 -1.55
C THR A 165 -9.00 18.81 -1.29
N PRO A 166 -8.14 19.01 -2.30
CA PRO A 166 -6.93 19.80 -2.15
C PRO A 166 -7.29 21.26 -1.84
N VAL A 167 -6.72 21.81 -0.76
CA VAL A 167 -6.95 23.19 -0.32
C VAL A 167 -5.76 24.04 -0.73
N GLU A 168 -6.00 25.09 -1.51
CA GLU A 168 -4.98 26.11 -1.81
C GLU A 168 -4.94 27.15 -0.69
N ILE A 169 -3.85 27.17 0.08
CA ILE A 169 -3.62 28.17 1.13
C ILE A 169 -2.69 29.24 0.58
N LYS A 170 -3.20 30.45 0.40
CA LYS A 170 -2.39 31.63 0.08
C LYS A 170 -1.92 32.25 1.39
N LYS A 171 -0.61 32.26 1.64
CA LYS A 171 -0.02 33.02 2.74
C LYS A 171 0.79 34.18 2.17
N THR A 172 0.43 35.39 2.59
CA THR A 172 1.22 36.60 2.42
C THR A 172 2.05 36.81 3.69
N TYR A 173 3.34 37.08 3.52
CA TYR A 173 4.21 37.48 4.61
C TYR A 173 4.85 38.82 4.23
N GLU A 174 4.75 39.79 5.13
CA GLU A 174 5.50 41.04 5.03
C GLU A 174 6.77 40.92 5.87
N ASN A 175 7.92 40.99 5.20
CA ASN A 175 9.20 41.14 5.88
C ASN A 175 9.95 42.28 5.22
N LYS A 176 10.18 43.37 5.97
CA LYS A 176 10.95 44.55 5.54
C LYS A 176 10.52 45.16 4.19
N GLY A 177 9.22 45.37 3.99
CA GLY A 177 8.69 46.15 2.86
C GLY A 177 8.70 45.44 1.49
N VAL A 178 9.00 44.13 1.45
CA VAL A 178 8.90 43.32 0.23
C VAL A 178 7.80 42.28 0.42
N GLN A 179 6.76 42.35 -0.40
CA GLN A 179 5.71 41.34 -0.43
C GLN A 179 6.15 40.14 -1.28
N VAL A 180 6.17 38.96 -0.67
CA VAL A 180 6.50 37.70 -1.37
C VAL A 180 5.30 36.77 -1.31
N ASN A 181 4.73 36.46 -2.47
CA ASN A 181 3.61 35.54 -2.61
C ASN A 181 4.13 34.12 -2.88
N THR A 182 3.87 33.19 -1.96
CA THR A 182 4.28 31.78 -2.12
C THR A 182 3.05 30.89 -2.11
N ILE A 183 2.89 30.07 -3.17
CA ILE A 183 1.80 29.10 -3.29
C ILE A 183 2.33 27.73 -2.85
N LEU A 184 1.87 27.26 -1.69
CA LEU A 184 2.14 25.91 -1.20
C LEU A 184 0.97 24.99 -1.55
N LYS A 185 1.20 24.07 -2.49
CA LYS A 185 0.25 22.98 -2.80
C LYS A 185 0.54 21.81 -1.87
N ILE A 186 -0.30 21.63 -0.87
CA ILE A 186 -0.18 20.53 0.10
C ILE A 186 -1.24 19.47 -0.28
N SER A 187 -0.80 18.24 -0.56
CA SER A 187 -1.70 17.18 -1.04
C SER A 187 -2.63 16.62 0.03
N TRP A 188 -2.40 16.89 1.31
CA TRP A 188 -3.27 16.52 2.43
C TRP A 188 -3.14 17.56 3.56
N ALA A 189 -4.23 18.21 3.96
CA ALA A 189 -4.23 19.16 5.08
C ALA A 189 -5.33 18.76 6.07
N VAL A 190 -5.01 18.78 7.37
CA VAL A 190 -5.98 18.63 8.45
C VAL A 190 -6.34 20.05 8.91
N ILE A 191 -7.58 20.47 8.64
CA ILE A 191 -8.10 21.75 9.12
C ILE A 191 -8.82 21.49 10.44
N ILE A 192 -8.38 22.16 11.51
CA ILE A 192 -9.04 22.14 12.82
C ILE A 192 -9.82 23.46 12.91
N SER A 193 -11.12 23.41 12.67
CA SER A 193 -12.01 24.55 12.92
C SER A 193 -12.56 24.44 14.34
N THR A 194 -12.37 25.50 15.13
CA THR A 194 -13.06 25.71 16.40
C THR A 194 -14.11 26.78 16.16
N GLU A 195 -15.37 26.38 15.98
CA GLU A 195 -16.50 27.31 16.09
C GLU A 195 -16.99 27.27 17.54
N PHE A 196 -17.08 28.46 18.15
CA PHE A 196 -17.63 28.73 19.47
C PHE A 196 -19.12 29.05 19.37
#